data_AF-A0A7X6UNI6-F1
#
_entry.id   AF-A0A7X6UNI6-F1
#
_cell.length_a   1.000
_cell.length_b   1.000
_cell.length_c   1.000
_cell.angle_alpha   90.00
_cell.angle_beta   90.00
_cell.angle_gamma   90.00
#
_symmetry.space_group_name_H-M   'P 1'
#
loop_
_entity.id
_entity.type
_entity.pdbx_description
1 polymer ?
#
loop_
_entity_poly.entity_id
_entity_poly.type
_entity_poly.pdbx_seq_one_letter_code
_entity_poly.pdbx_strand_id
1 'polypeptide(L)'
;MKRDFSIPNLGECRHEAPPVAGFYVGKDDGILVDARVSAGKKFDESSAFMELAGPRKRIFFDPPSTHAAIVTCGGLCPGLNDVIRGVTMVLWYRYGVRKISGLRYGYEGLVENLHKAMPLDPEVVEDIHKLGGTILGSSRGPQDTHKMVDFLVNNMIDILFTVGGDGTQAGALAIAREIKRRNLDIVVVGIPKTIDNDISYTERTFGFETAVAMSQA
;
A
#
# COMPACT_ATOMS: atom_id res chain seq x y z
N MET A 1 -14.83 2.54 -23.83
CA MET A 1 -13.40 2.49 -23.51
C MET A 1 -13.16 1.22 -22.69
N LYS A 2 -12.33 0.29 -23.16
CA LYS A 2 -12.04 -0.96 -22.43
C LYS A 2 -11.20 -0.60 -21.20
N ARG A 3 -11.65 -0.99 -20.01
CA ARG A 3 -10.94 -0.71 -18.75
C ARG A 3 -9.72 -1.64 -18.65
N ASP A 4 -8.58 -1.10 -18.29
CA ASP A 4 -7.33 -1.84 -18.08
C ASP A 4 -7.12 -2.03 -16.58
N PHE A 5 -7.05 -3.28 -16.14
CA PHE A 5 -6.84 -3.69 -14.75
C PHE A 5 -5.47 -4.37 -14.56
N SER A 6 -4.59 -4.30 -15.56
CA SER A 6 -3.26 -4.87 -15.44
C SER A 6 -2.44 -4.16 -14.36
N ILE A 7 -1.76 -4.95 -13.52
CA ILE A 7 -0.89 -4.44 -12.47
C ILE A 7 0.57 -4.55 -12.96
N PRO A 8 1.33 -3.44 -12.96
CA PRO A 8 2.74 -3.48 -13.34
C PRO A 8 3.58 -4.26 -12.32
N ASN A 9 4.63 -4.93 -12.79
CA ASN A 9 5.62 -5.62 -11.95
C ASN A 9 7.03 -5.11 -12.26
N LEU A 10 7.99 -5.40 -11.37
CA LEU A 10 9.40 -5.05 -11.54
C LEU A 10 10.19 -6.06 -12.40
N GLY A 11 9.53 -7.06 -12.98
CA GLY A 11 10.15 -8.13 -13.75
C GLY A 11 10.10 -9.49 -13.04
N GLU A 12 11.10 -10.33 -13.29
CA GLU A 12 11.11 -11.71 -12.82
C GLU A 12 11.29 -11.81 -11.30
N CYS A 13 10.34 -12.45 -10.61
CA CYS A 13 10.47 -12.78 -9.20
C CYS A 13 11.47 -13.92 -8.99
N ARG A 14 12.58 -13.66 -8.27
CA ARG A 14 13.71 -14.59 -8.15
C ARG A 14 13.80 -15.31 -6.81
N HIS A 15 13.19 -14.79 -5.76
CA HIS A 15 13.32 -15.34 -4.41
C HIS A 15 12.10 -16.21 -4.10
N GLU A 16 12.30 -17.32 -3.39
CA GLU A 16 11.17 -18.04 -2.80
C GLU A 16 10.57 -17.19 -1.70
N ALA A 17 9.25 -17.03 -1.71
CA ALA A 17 8.59 -16.45 -0.55
C ALA A 17 8.80 -17.39 0.64
N PRO A 18 8.99 -16.85 1.86
CA PRO A 18 8.94 -17.69 3.05
C PRO A 18 7.62 -18.50 3.06
N PRO A 19 7.52 -19.59 3.81
CA PRO A 19 6.26 -20.33 3.96
C PRO A 19 5.28 -19.48 4.79
N VAL A 20 4.76 -18.42 4.18
CA VAL A 20 4.04 -17.34 4.85
C VAL A 20 2.60 -17.74 5.17
N ALA A 21 2.02 -18.59 4.31
CA ALA A 21 0.62 -19.01 4.35
C ALA A 21 0.48 -20.46 3.84
N GLY A 22 -0.57 -21.14 4.27
CA GLY A 22 -0.93 -22.49 3.78
C GLY A 22 -1.47 -22.50 2.34
N PHE A 23 -1.45 -21.36 1.65
CA PHE A 23 -1.92 -21.19 0.27
C PHE A 23 -1.10 -20.11 -0.44
N TYR A 24 -1.08 -20.17 -1.77
CA TYR A 24 -0.51 -19.15 -2.65
C TYR A 24 -1.51 -18.83 -3.74
N VAL A 25 -1.49 -17.58 -4.20
CA VAL A 25 -2.33 -17.13 -5.31
C VAL A 25 -1.50 -17.13 -6.60
N GLY A 26 -2.04 -17.71 -7.67
CA GLY A 26 -1.44 -17.76 -9.00
C GLY A 26 -1.46 -16.41 -9.72
N LYS A 27 -0.57 -16.26 -10.70
CA LYS A 27 -0.45 -15.02 -11.51
C LYS A 27 -1.70 -14.75 -12.36
N ASP A 28 -2.43 -15.81 -12.72
CA ASP A 28 -3.62 -15.77 -13.56
C ASP A 28 -4.90 -15.92 -12.73
N ASP A 29 -4.79 -15.89 -11.39
CA ASP A 29 -5.94 -15.93 -10.49
C ASP A 29 -6.52 -14.53 -10.31
N GLY A 30 -7.85 -14.45 -10.30
CA GLY A 30 -8.54 -13.17 -10.21
C GLY A 30 -10.03 -13.32 -10.12
N ILE A 31 -10.69 -12.17 -10.06
CA ILE A 31 -12.12 -12.05 -9.87
C ILE A 31 -12.74 -11.26 -11.02
N LEU A 32 -13.98 -11.60 -11.34
CA LEU A 32 -14.77 -10.89 -12.32
C LEU A 32 -15.26 -9.58 -11.71
N VAL A 33 -15.12 -8.48 -12.45
CA VAL A 33 -15.63 -7.15 -12.03
C VAL A 33 -17.15 -7.15 -11.98
N ASP A 34 -17.80 -7.91 -12.86
CA ASP A 34 -19.25 -8.12 -12.86
C ASP A 34 -19.56 -9.61 -13.00
N ALA A 35 -20.14 -10.19 -11.96
CA ALA A 35 -20.54 -11.60 -11.93
C ALA A 35 -22.05 -11.78 -12.15
N ARG A 36 -22.79 -10.74 -12.54
CA ARG A 36 -24.25 -10.80 -12.70
C ARG A 36 -24.63 -11.63 -13.92
N VAL A 37 -25.57 -12.56 -13.72
CA VAL A 37 -26.22 -13.34 -14.78
C VAL A 37 -27.71 -13.07 -14.74
N SER A 38 -28.29 -12.76 -15.89
CA SER A 38 -29.75 -12.68 -16.03
C SER A 38 -30.33 -14.05 -16.37
N ALA A 39 -31.48 -14.39 -15.78
CA ALA A 39 -32.18 -15.65 -16.07
C ALA A 39 -32.39 -15.83 -17.58
N GLY A 40 -32.07 -17.03 -18.09
CA GLY A 40 -32.18 -17.37 -19.51
C GLY A 40 -31.08 -16.80 -20.41
N LYS A 41 -30.10 -16.05 -19.87
CA LYS A 41 -28.91 -15.60 -20.61
C LYS A 41 -27.68 -16.41 -20.21
N LYS A 42 -26.75 -16.61 -21.17
CA LYS A 42 -25.43 -17.17 -20.88
C LYS A 42 -24.59 -16.14 -20.13
N PHE A 43 -23.67 -16.62 -19.31
CA PHE A 43 -22.67 -15.79 -18.65
C PHE A 43 -21.78 -15.11 -19.71
N ASP A 44 -21.53 -13.81 -19.52
CA ASP A 44 -20.66 -13.03 -20.39
C ASP A 44 -19.23 -13.05 -19.84
N GLU A 45 -18.42 -13.94 -20.41
CA GLU A 45 -16.99 -14.10 -20.09
C GLU A 45 -16.14 -12.89 -20.51
N SER A 46 -16.69 -11.92 -21.26
CA SER A 46 -15.97 -10.70 -21.67
C SER A 46 -15.88 -9.64 -20.55
N SER A 47 -16.48 -9.92 -19.39
CA SER A 47 -16.41 -9.08 -18.20
C SER A 47 -14.96 -8.86 -17.78
N ALA A 48 -14.64 -7.63 -17.35
CA ALA A 48 -13.28 -7.31 -16.96
C ALA A 48 -12.82 -8.14 -15.75
N PHE A 49 -11.53 -8.46 -15.71
CA PHE A 49 -10.91 -9.32 -14.71
C PHE A 49 -9.93 -8.51 -13.87
N MET A 50 -10.02 -8.63 -12.55
CA MET A 50 -9.09 -8.03 -11.60
C MET A 50 -8.22 -9.11 -10.97
N GLU A 51 -6.91 -8.88 -10.94
CA GLU A 51 -5.95 -9.79 -10.29
C GLU A 51 -6.29 -9.96 -8.80
N LEU A 52 -6.29 -11.21 -8.32
CA LEU A 52 -6.51 -11.50 -6.91
C LEU A 52 -5.22 -11.23 -6.11
N ALA A 53 -5.32 -10.37 -5.10
CA ALA A 53 -4.21 -10.12 -4.18
C ALA A 53 -3.98 -11.32 -3.25
N GLY A 54 -2.72 -11.60 -2.92
CA GLY A 54 -2.36 -12.65 -1.97
C GLY A 54 -0.88 -13.01 -2.01
N PRO A 55 -0.43 -13.92 -1.12
CA PRO A 55 0.94 -14.39 -1.10
C PRO A 55 1.27 -15.12 -2.42
N ARG A 56 2.46 -14.83 -2.98
CA ARG A 56 2.99 -15.49 -4.18
C ARG A 56 4.08 -16.48 -3.78
N LYS A 57 4.25 -17.57 -4.55
CA LYS A 57 5.33 -18.55 -4.31
C LYS A 57 6.73 -17.93 -4.48
N ARG A 58 6.85 -16.98 -5.41
CA ARG A 58 8.09 -16.24 -5.66
C ARG A 58 7.87 -14.75 -5.52
N ILE A 59 8.85 -14.07 -4.94
CA ILE A 59 8.88 -12.62 -4.71
C ILE A 59 10.09 -11.99 -5.38
N PHE A 60 9.98 -10.69 -5.66
CA PHE A 60 11.02 -9.92 -6.35
C PHE A 60 12.15 -9.51 -5.41
N PHE A 61 11.82 -9.01 -4.22
CA PHE A 61 12.80 -8.56 -3.24
C PHE A 61 13.26 -9.71 -2.34
N ASP A 62 14.54 -9.68 -1.96
CA ASP A 62 15.10 -10.55 -0.92
C ASP A 62 14.78 -9.96 0.47
N PRO A 63 13.94 -10.60 1.30
CA PRO A 63 13.46 -9.99 2.52
C PRO A 63 14.53 -9.52 3.53
N PRO A 64 15.64 -10.25 3.77
CA PRO A 64 16.68 -9.82 4.70
C PRO A 64 17.39 -8.53 4.31
N SER A 65 17.51 -8.23 3.01
CA SER A 65 18.13 -7.00 2.51
C SER A 65 17.14 -5.88 2.20
N THR A 66 15.84 -6.16 2.26
CA THR A 66 14.78 -5.21 1.90
C THR A 66 14.66 -4.10 2.94
N HIS A 67 14.50 -2.86 2.48
CA HIS A 67 14.06 -1.72 3.28
C HIS A 67 12.67 -1.27 2.84
N ALA A 68 11.71 -1.39 3.75
CA ALA A 68 10.36 -0.87 3.55
C ALA A 68 10.14 0.47 4.28
N ALA A 69 9.36 1.36 3.68
CA ALA A 69 8.93 2.61 4.27
C ALA A 69 7.41 2.76 4.22
N ILE A 70 6.81 3.35 5.25
CA ILE A 70 5.38 3.62 5.35
C ILE A 70 5.16 5.12 5.54
N VAL A 71 4.25 5.72 4.78
CA VAL A 71 3.84 7.11 4.93
C VAL A 71 2.32 7.23 5.02
N THR A 72 1.83 8.06 5.94
CA THR A 72 0.41 8.39 6.06
C THR A 72 0.16 9.85 5.69
N CYS A 73 -0.74 10.09 4.73
CA CYS A 73 -1.01 11.42 4.17
C CYS A 73 -2.50 11.81 4.26
N GLY A 74 -2.77 13.11 4.19
CA GLY A 74 -4.11 13.67 4.13
C GLY A 74 -4.83 13.73 5.48
N GLY A 75 -6.17 13.77 5.42
CA GLY A 75 -7.01 13.78 6.63
C GLY A 75 -6.94 12.48 7.42
N LEU A 76 -7.07 12.57 8.75
CA LEU A 76 -7.10 11.43 9.64
C LEU A 76 -8.35 10.57 9.42
N CYS A 77 -8.21 9.28 9.66
CA CYS A 77 -9.28 8.29 9.54
C CYS A 77 -9.02 7.19 10.59
N PRO A 78 -10.08 6.64 11.24
CA PRO A 78 -9.91 5.47 12.10
C PRO A 78 -9.21 4.33 11.35
N GLY A 79 -8.29 3.62 12.01
CA GLY A 79 -7.58 2.49 11.40
C GLY A 79 -6.20 2.81 10.80
N LEU A 80 -5.76 4.07 10.81
CA LEU A 80 -4.42 4.44 10.29
C LEU A 80 -3.28 3.71 11.05
N ASN A 81 -3.35 3.68 12.38
CA ASN A 81 -2.39 2.94 13.19
C ASN A 81 -2.49 1.41 12.98
N ASP A 82 -3.69 0.88 12.75
CA ASP A 82 -3.89 -0.54 12.40
C ASP A 82 -3.19 -0.90 11.10
N VAL A 83 -3.23 -0.03 10.09
CA VAL A 83 -2.50 -0.21 8.82
C VAL A 83 -0.99 -0.21 9.06
N ILE A 84 -0.46 0.78 9.79
CA ILE A 84 0.97 0.87 10.11
C ILE A 84 1.42 -0.41 10.82
N ARG A 85 0.68 -0.82 11.86
CA ARG A 85 0.93 -2.03 12.64
C ARG A 85 0.85 -3.28 11.77
N GLY A 86 -0.20 -3.44 10.99
CA GLY A 86 -0.42 -4.61 10.14
C GLY A 86 0.70 -4.81 9.13
N VAL A 87 1.09 -3.75 8.41
CA VAL A 87 2.21 -3.79 7.46
C VAL A 87 3.51 -4.15 8.18
N THR A 88 3.81 -3.48 9.30
CA THR A 88 5.04 -3.72 10.07
C THR A 88 5.12 -5.16 10.58
N MET A 89 4.06 -5.66 11.19
CA MET A 89 4.01 -7.02 11.76
C MET A 89 4.13 -8.10 10.68
N VAL A 90 3.50 -7.91 9.51
CA VAL A 90 3.62 -8.83 8.39
C VAL A 90 5.06 -8.79 7.84
N LEU A 91 5.59 -7.63 7.51
CA LEU A 91 6.97 -7.53 7.01
C LEU A 91 7.96 -8.19 7.97
N TRP A 92 7.83 -7.95 9.27
CA TRP A 92 8.71 -8.47 10.30
C TRP A 92 8.60 -9.99 10.50
N TYR A 93 7.40 -10.50 10.81
CA TYR A 93 7.21 -11.90 11.22
C TYR A 93 7.00 -12.85 10.06
N ARG A 94 6.40 -12.36 8.97
CA ARG A 94 5.99 -13.19 7.83
C ARG A 94 7.02 -13.20 6.73
N TYR A 95 7.67 -12.06 6.49
CA TYR A 95 8.70 -11.95 5.45
C TYR A 95 10.12 -11.90 6.02
N GLY A 96 10.32 -11.50 7.28
CA GLY A 96 11.65 -11.39 7.89
C GLY A 96 12.37 -10.08 7.58
N VAL A 97 11.66 -9.08 7.04
CA VAL A 97 12.19 -7.74 6.77
C VAL A 97 12.44 -7.03 8.10
N ARG A 98 13.68 -6.58 8.33
CA ARG A 98 14.09 -5.94 9.60
C ARG A 98 14.29 -4.44 9.51
N LYS A 99 14.47 -3.90 8.31
CA LYS A 99 14.61 -2.45 8.10
C LYS A 99 13.27 -1.89 7.63
N ILE A 100 12.50 -1.35 8.57
CA ILE A 100 11.19 -0.75 8.31
C ILE A 100 11.20 0.67 8.88
N SER A 101 10.77 1.65 8.08
CA SER A 101 10.78 3.06 8.46
C SER A 101 9.41 3.71 8.31
N GLY A 102 9.01 4.48 9.32
CA GLY A 102 7.87 5.38 9.27
C GLY A 102 8.30 6.77 8.84
N LEU A 103 7.75 7.27 7.75
CA LEU A 103 8.01 8.60 7.21
C LEU A 103 6.99 9.58 7.80
N ARG A 104 7.50 10.62 8.46
CA ARG A 104 6.67 11.49 9.30
C ARG A 104 6.01 12.61 8.50
N TYR A 105 4.80 12.97 8.91
CA TYR A 105 4.04 14.11 8.40
C TYR A 105 3.81 14.06 6.88
N GLY A 106 3.28 12.94 6.38
CA GLY A 106 2.93 12.78 4.97
C GLY A 106 4.14 12.88 4.04
N TYR A 107 3.95 13.43 2.84
CA TYR A 107 5.03 13.52 1.85
C TYR A 107 6.17 14.46 2.23
N GLU A 108 5.98 15.35 3.22
CA GLU A 108 7.10 16.09 3.82
C GLU A 108 8.18 15.17 4.40
N GLY A 109 7.80 13.95 4.83
CA GLY A 109 8.73 12.93 5.30
C GLY A 109 9.64 12.35 4.22
N LEU A 110 9.38 12.66 2.94
CA LEU A 110 10.26 12.36 1.80
C LEU A 110 11.06 13.59 1.34
N VAL A 111 11.03 14.69 2.10
CA VAL A 111 11.88 15.86 1.85
C VAL A 111 13.13 15.71 2.72
N GLU A 112 14.28 15.63 2.06
CA GLU A 112 15.57 15.48 2.71
C GLU A 112 15.78 16.51 3.83
N ASN A 113 16.23 16.05 4.99
CA ASN A 113 16.48 16.85 6.19
C ASN A 113 15.28 17.61 6.80
N LEU A 114 14.06 17.45 6.29
CA LEU A 114 12.88 18.12 6.86
C LEU A 114 12.38 17.40 8.12
N HIS A 115 12.17 16.09 8.02
CA HIS A 115 11.75 15.24 9.12
C HIS A 115 12.62 13.98 9.20
N LYS A 116 12.92 13.53 10.42
CA LYS A 116 13.64 12.26 10.60
C LYS A 116 12.67 11.08 10.48
N ALA A 117 13.06 10.07 9.70
CA ALA A 117 12.37 8.80 9.65
C ALA A 117 12.41 8.11 11.04
N MET A 118 11.32 7.43 11.38
CA MET A 118 11.17 6.68 12.62
C MET A 118 11.38 5.19 12.35
N PRO A 119 12.19 4.45 13.12
CA PRO A 119 12.22 2.99 13.00
C PRO A 119 10.87 2.41 13.41
N LEU A 120 10.41 1.40 12.67
CA LEU A 120 9.21 0.62 13.00
C LEU A 120 9.61 -0.83 13.23
N ASP A 121 9.23 -1.35 14.38
CA ASP A 121 9.42 -2.73 14.79
C ASP A 121 8.20 -3.17 15.63
N PRO A 122 8.06 -4.47 15.97
CA PRO A 122 6.91 -4.96 16.73
C PRO A 122 6.68 -4.28 18.07
N GLU A 123 7.74 -3.81 18.74
CA GLU A 123 7.63 -3.12 20.03
C GLU A 123 7.07 -1.71 19.82
N VAL A 124 7.59 -0.98 18.83
CA VAL A 124 7.12 0.37 18.48
C VAL A 124 5.64 0.36 18.07
N VAL A 125 5.18 -0.68 17.36
CA VAL A 125 3.81 -0.75 16.84
C VAL A 125 2.85 -1.59 17.70
N GLU A 126 3.28 -2.10 18.86
CA GLU A 126 2.53 -3.10 19.63
C GLU A 126 1.08 -2.65 19.89
N ASP A 127 0.94 -1.45 20.44
CA ASP A 127 -0.31 -0.93 21.00
C ASP A 127 -0.90 0.26 20.24
N ILE A 128 -0.29 0.68 19.13
CA ILE A 128 -0.72 1.88 18.39
C ILE A 128 -2.14 1.74 17.82
N HIS A 129 -2.59 0.51 17.55
CA HIS A 129 -3.95 0.19 17.08
C HIS A 129 -5.04 0.57 18.09
N LYS A 130 -4.69 0.74 19.37
CA LYS A 130 -5.61 1.21 20.42
C LYS A 130 -5.81 2.74 20.36
N LEU A 131 -5.01 3.44 19.56
CA LEU A 131 -4.98 4.89 19.47
C LEU A 131 -5.59 5.38 18.15
N GLY A 132 -6.37 6.46 18.23
CA GLY A 132 -6.80 7.20 17.04
C GLY A 132 -5.65 7.95 16.36
N GLY A 133 -5.89 8.44 15.14
CA GLY A 133 -4.90 9.18 14.37
C GLY A 133 -3.79 8.30 13.79
N THR A 134 -2.59 8.86 13.64
CA THR A 134 -1.39 8.17 13.13
C THR A 134 -0.17 8.55 13.96
N ILE A 135 0.62 7.57 14.39
CA ILE A 135 1.90 7.83 15.09
C ILE A 135 2.93 8.54 14.22
N LEU A 136 2.80 8.48 12.89
CA LEU A 136 3.70 9.13 11.95
C LEU A 136 3.38 10.62 11.78
N GLY A 137 2.22 11.07 12.23
CA GLY A 137 1.66 12.34 11.80
C GLY A 137 1.24 12.31 10.32
N SER A 138 0.52 13.34 9.90
CA SER A 138 0.05 13.48 8.52
C SER A 138 0.12 14.94 8.09
N SER A 139 0.32 15.17 6.80
CA SER A 139 0.24 16.49 6.16
C SER A 139 -0.59 16.43 4.88
N ARG A 140 -0.94 17.61 4.38
CA ARG A 140 -1.56 17.78 3.06
C ARG A 140 -0.60 18.58 2.18
N GLY A 141 -0.61 18.25 0.90
CA GLY A 141 0.15 18.99 -0.12
C GLY A 141 1.12 18.06 -0.85
N PRO A 142 1.29 18.27 -2.16
CA PRO A 142 2.31 17.56 -2.92
C PRO A 142 3.71 18.05 -2.53
N GLN A 143 4.70 17.18 -2.72
CA GLN A 143 6.12 17.56 -2.70
C GLN A 143 6.71 17.34 -4.10
N ASP A 144 7.90 17.88 -4.33
CA ASP A 144 8.62 17.67 -5.59
C ASP A 144 8.91 16.18 -5.81
N THR A 145 8.42 15.62 -6.92
CA THR A 145 8.52 14.18 -7.19
C THR A 145 9.97 13.73 -7.40
N HIS A 146 10.82 14.57 -8.02
CA HIS A 146 12.22 14.21 -8.21
C HIS A 146 12.94 14.12 -6.86
N LYS A 147 12.71 15.09 -5.96
CA LYS A 147 13.27 15.07 -4.61
C LYS A 147 12.77 13.89 -3.79
N MET A 148 11.49 13.54 -3.89
CA MET A 148 10.95 12.36 -3.20
C MET A 148 11.60 11.07 -3.69
N VAL A 149 11.83 10.92 -5.01
CA VAL A 149 12.54 9.75 -5.55
C VAL A 149 14.02 9.76 -5.16
N ASP A 150 14.67 10.93 -5.15
CA ASP A 150 16.04 11.07 -4.66
C ASP A 150 16.15 10.62 -3.21
N PHE A 151 15.20 11.01 -2.35
CA PHE A 151 15.12 10.57 -0.97
C PHE A 151 15.02 9.05 -0.86
N LEU A 152 14.16 8.40 -1.65
CA LEU A 152 14.03 6.93 -1.64
C LEU A 152 15.35 6.25 -2.01
N VAL A 153 16.04 6.75 -3.04
CA VAL A 153 17.34 6.23 -3.47
C VAL A 153 18.42 6.44 -2.39
N ASN A 154 18.54 7.67 -1.88
CA ASN A 154 19.55 8.02 -0.88
C ASN A 154 19.40 7.23 0.43
N ASN A 155 18.16 6.88 0.79
CA ASN A 155 17.87 6.12 2.00
C ASN A 155 17.82 4.59 1.76
N MET A 156 18.06 4.15 0.52
CA MET A 156 18.00 2.75 0.08
C MET A 156 16.64 2.10 0.40
N ILE A 157 15.53 2.78 0.08
CA ILE A 157 14.18 2.28 0.27
C ILE A 157 13.72 1.53 -0.97
N ASP A 158 13.38 0.25 -0.82
CA ASP A 158 12.93 -0.64 -1.89
C ASP A 158 11.41 -0.63 -2.06
N ILE A 159 10.67 -0.47 -0.95
CA ILE A 159 9.20 -0.55 -0.93
C ILE A 159 8.64 0.66 -0.19
N LEU A 160 7.85 1.49 -0.86
CA LEU A 160 7.12 2.60 -0.25
C LEU A 160 5.62 2.27 -0.17
N PHE A 161 5.08 2.16 1.04
CA PHE A 161 3.64 2.07 1.28
C PHE A 161 3.05 3.46 1.50
N THR A 162 2.15 3.90 0.61
CA THR A 162 1.48 5.20 0.68
C THR A 162 0.04 5.05 1.13
N VAL A 163 -0.24 5.45 2.38
CA VAL A 163 -1.58 5.39 2.99
C VAL A 163 -2.25 6.75 2.87
N GLY A 164 -3.32 6.84 2.08
CA GLY A 164 -3.97 8.13 1.83
C GLY A 164 -5.09 8.08 0.80
N GLY A 165 -5.80 9.19 0.65
CA GLY A 165 -6.89 9.33 -0.35
C GLY A 165 -6.35 9.67 -1.73
N ASP A 166 -7.21 10.17 -2.62
CA ASP A 166 -6.91 10.41 -4.04
C ASP A 166 -5.66 11.25 -4.28
N GLY A 167 -5.49 12.37 -3.56
CA GLY A 167 -4.31 13.22 -3.69
C GLY A 167 -3.00 12.48 -3.34
N THR A 168 -3.07 11.54 -2.40
CA THR A 168 -1.94 10.68 -2.06
C THR A 168 -1.71 9.65 -3.16
N GLN A 169 -2.75 8.98 -3.66
CA GLN A 169 -2.58 7.98 -4.72
C GLN A 169 -2.12 8.62 -6.04
N ALA A 170 -2.51 9.86 -6.33
CA ALA A 170 -1.99 10.65 -7.44
C ALA A 170 -0.48 10.93 -7.29
N GLY A 171 -0.03 11.30 -6.08
CA GLY A 171 1.39 11.45 -5.77
C GLY A 171 2.16 10.14 -5.87
N ALA A 172 1.60 9.04 -5.36
CA ALA A 172 2.17 7.70 -5.45
C ALA A 172 2.38 7.28 -6.92
N LEU A 173 1.41 7.56 -7.79
CA LEU A 173 1.53 7.32 -9.22
C LEU A 173 2.62 8.19 -9.88
N ALA A 174 2.76 9.45 -9.46
CA ALA A 174 3.83 10.32 -9.95
C ALA A 174 5.21 9.77 -9.55
N ILE A 175 5.39 9.36 -8.29
CA ILE A 175 6.60 8.71 -7.78
C ILE A 175 6.89 7.42 -8.58
N ALA A 176 5.90 6.55 -8.76
CA ALA A 176 6.05 5.30 -9.50
C ALA A 176 6.46 5.51 -10.97
N ARG A 177 5.90 6.53 -11.63
CA ARG A 177 6.29 6.91 -13.01
C ARG A 177 7.72 7.41 -13.07
N GLU A 178 8.14 8.21 -12.10
CA GLU A 178 9.51 8.72 -12.03
C GLU A 178 10.53 7.61 -11.74
N ILE A 179 10.21 6.70 -10.82
CA ILE A 179 10.99 5.47 -10.56
C ILE A 179 11.15 4.67 -11.85
N LYS A 180 10.05 4.42 -12.57
CA LYS A 180 10.07 3.69 -13.85
C LYS A 180 10.92 4.42 -14.90
N ARG A 181 10.80 5.74 -15.00
CA ARG A 181 11.60 6.57 -15.93
C ARG A 181 13.10 6.45 -15.65
N ARG A 182 13.48 6.33 -14.38
CA ARG A 182 14.87 6.14 -13.94
C ARG A 182 15.33 4.68 -13.93
N ASN A 183 14.46 3.73 -14.27
CA ASN A 183 14.73 2.29 -14.23
C ASN A 183 15.29 1.83 -12.87
N LEU A 184 14.60 2.23 -11.79
CA LEU A 184 14.95 1.89 -10.41
C LEU A 184 14.10 0.70 -9.93
N ASP A 185 14.72 -0.20 -9.17
CA ASP A 185 14.07 -1.35 -8.55
C ASP A 185 13.38 -0.96 -7.23
N ILE A 186 12.46 0.00 -7.30
CA ILE A 186 11.67 0.48 -6.16
C ILE A 186 10.18 0.30 -6.48
N VAL A 187 9.37 -0.15 -5.52
CA VAL A 187 7.91 -0.21 -5.68
C VAL A 187 7.20 0.81 -4.81
N VAL A 188 6.09 1.33 -5.33
CA VAL A 188 5.15 2.14 -4.56
C VAL A 188 3.83 1.38 -4.47
N VAL A 189 3.40 1.09 -3.25
CA VAL A 189 2.17 0.35 -2.95
C VAL A 189 1.17 1.29 -2.29
N GLY A 190 0.08 1.56 -3.00
CA GLY A 190 -1.01 2.40 -2.51
C GLY A 190 -1.94 1.66 -1.56
N ILE A 191 -2.18 2.22 -0.38
CA ILE A 191 -3.23 1.77 0.55
C ILE A 191 -4.31 2.86 0.60
N PRO A 192 -5.43 2.68 -0.13
CA PRO A 192 -6.46 3.70 -0.26
C PRO A 192 -7.14 4.00 1.08
N LYS A 193 -7.18 5.29 1.45
CA LYS A 193 -7.80 5.78 2.69
C LYS A 193 -8.86 6.84 2.39
N THR A 194 -10.12 6.44 2.50
CA THR A 194 -11.28 7.33 2.53
C THR A 194 -12.24 6.89 3.62
N ILE A 195 -12.76 7.87 4.38
CA ILE A 195 -13.80 7.63 5.38
C ILE A 195 -15.19 7.56 4.73
N ASP A 196 -15.31 8.03 3.48
CA ASP A 196 -16.57 8.19 2.75
C ASP A 196 -16.94 6.95 1.91
N ASN A 197 -16.03 5.96 1.84
CA ASN A 197 -16.18 4.73 1.05
C ASN A 197 -16.52 4.97 -0.44
N ASP A 198 -15.88 5.98 -1.03
CA ASP A 198 -16.15 6.50 -2.37
C ASP A 198 -15.13 6.06 -3.43
N ILE A 199 -14.40 4.98 -3.17
CA ILE A 199 -13.41 4.43 -4.11
C ILE A 199 -14.08 3.39 -5.01
N SER A 200 -13.84 3.53 -6.32
CA SER A 200 -14.35 2.58 -7.30
C SER A 200 -13.70 1.20 -7.13
N TYR A 201 -14.44 0.14 -7.49
CA TYR A 201 -13.99 -1.25 -7.44
C TYR A 201 -13.63 -1.79 -6.05
N THR A 202 -14.09 -1.10 -4.99
CA THR A 202 -14.14 -1.65 -3.64
C THR A 202 -15.56 -1.49 -3.09
N GLU A 203 -16.01 -2.45 -2.31
CA GLU A 203 -17.28 -2.36 -1.58
C GLU A 203 -17.11 -1.61 -0.27
N ARG A 204 -15.89 -1.62 0.27
CA ARG A 204 -15.60 -1.12 1.62
C ARG A 204 -14.18 -0.58 1.76
N THR A 205 -14.05 0.53 2.46
CA THR A 205 -12.77 1.09 2.92
C THR A 205 -12.66 1.04 4.43
N PHE A 206 -11.43 1.01 4.94
CA PHE A 206 -11.20 1.03 6.37
C PHE A 206 -11.62 2.37 6.97
N GLY A 207 -12.08 2.35 8.22
CA GLY A 207 -12.56 3.52 8.93
C GLY A 207 -14.01 3.94 8.64
N PHE A 208 -14.62 3.50 7.53
CA PHE A 208 -16.02 3.80 7.19
C PHE A 208 -17.02 3.32 8.25
N GLU A 209 -16.99 2.03 8.64
CA GLU A 209 -17.94 1.51 9.63
C GLU A 209 -17.81 2.17 11.01
N THR A 210 -16.57 2.47 11.42
CA THR A 210 -16.33 3.20 12.66
C THR A 210 -16.95 4.60 12.60
N ALA A 211 -16.84 5.28 11.45
CA ALA A 211 -17.45 6.59 11.24
C ALA A 211 -18.98 6.52 11.33
N VAL A 212 -19.60 5.52 10.69
CA VAL A 212 -21.05 5.30 10.77
C VAL A 212 -21.48 5.07 12.22
N ALA A 213 -20.82 4.17 12.94
CA ALA A 213 -21.15 3.88 14.33
C ALA A 213 -21.04 5.12 15.24
N MET A 214 -20.01 5.95 15.04
CA MET A 214 -19.84 7.19 15.82
C MET A 214 -20.84 8.29 15.41
N SER A 215 -21.31 8.31 14.17
CA SER A 215 -22.32 9.28 13.73
C SER A 215 -23.73 8.99 14.28
N GLN A 216 -23.95 7.76 14.76
CA GLN A 216 -25.22 7.29 15.30
C GLN A 216 -25.27 7.31 16.84
N ALA A 217 -24.14 7.59 17.50
CA ALA A 217 -24.00 7.69 18.95
C ALA A 217 -24.32 9.11 19.44
#